data_AF-A0A2U3JZI5-F1
#
_entry.id   AF-A0A2U3JZI5-F1
#
_cell.length_a   1.000
_cell.length_b   1.000
_cell.length_c   1.000
_cell.angle_alpha   90.00
_cell.angle_beta   90.00
_cell.angle_gamma   90.00
#
_symmetry.space_group_name_H-M   'P 1'
#
loop_
_entity.id
_entity.type
_entity.pdbx_description
1 polymer ?
#
loop_
_entity_poly.entity_id
_entity_poly.type
_entity_poly.pdbx_seq_one_letter_code
_entity_poly.pdbx_strand_id
1 'polypeptide(L)'
;MDEALALPQGLGAIGVREPIPFVGLPSKESAKQLSGSTEDLVKTIVTIVDQLLVSAIDKRTAAEFLAFWHEVFPNYARVMFAMGTLAKALIPPLVLERVTSESLCEMEVEFSDNALAAFGPAIRDQGLFTVWTLRKINDLSRQLSNAVSENEKDGEFAWEFIYHGLRTRFHLDCLLTSMRRRHPIYPEVLDQVSDGLRSAVDAYAWIRQCVDLRIQPQDPKLSFIDLDAEDREFVDASARDMANESA
;
A
#
# COMPACT_ATOMS: atom_id res chain seq x y z
N MET A 1 19.42 -19.16 -36.47
CA MET A 1 19.99 -17.93 -37.06
C MET A 1 18.89 -16.90 -37.01
N ASP A 2 18.54 -16.48 -35.81
CA ASP A 2 19.26 -15.47 -35.02
C ASP A 2 19.08 -14.10 -35.65
N GLU A 3 18.21 -13.29 -35.05
CA GLU A 3 18.70 -12.09 -34.36
C GLU A 3 17.59 -11.50 -33.48
N ALA A 4 17.90 -11.50 -32.18
CA ALA A 4 17.61 -10.43 -31.22
C ALA A 4 16.14 -10.01 -31.02
N LEU A 5 15.41 -10.83 -30.24
CA LEU A 5 14.54 -10.28 -29.20
C LEU A 5 15.44 -9.60 -28.15
N ALA A 6 15.96 -8.42 -28.49
CA ALA A 6 16.48 -7.50 -27.50
C ALA A 6 15.29 -7.04 -26.65
N LEU A 7 15.04 -7.76 -25.57
CA LEU A 7 14.22 -7.27 -24.47
C LEU A 7 14.78 -5.89 -24.09
N PRO A 8 13.99 -4.81 -24.10
CA PRO A 8 14.48 -3.53 -23.65
C PRO A 8 14.90 -3.65 -22.19
N GLN A 9 16.22 -3.58 -21.97
CA GLN A 9 16.80 -3.21 -20.70
C GLN A 9 16.27 -1.82 -20.35
N GLY A 10 15.47 -1.73 -19.29
CA GLY A 10 14.92 -0.46 -18.86
C GLY A 10 13.61 -0.62 -18.10
N LEU A 11 13.69 -1.14 -16.87
CA LEU A 11 12.79 -0.72 -15.79
C LEU A 11 13.12 0.74 -15.44
N GLY A 12 13.05 1.62 -16.44
CA GLY A 12 13.35 3.03 -16.32
C GLY A 12 12.22 3.70 -15.56
N ALA A 13 12.55 4.23 -14.38
CA ALA A 13 11.72 5.11 -13.57
C ALA A 13 10.34 4.52 -13.20
N ILE A 14 10.35 3.48 -12.37
CA ILE A 14 9.15 3.01 -11.65
C ILE A 14 8.83 4.07 -10.58
N GLY A 15 7.84 4.92 -10.87
CA GLY A 15 7.54 6.08 -10.05
C GLY A 15 6.40 5.83 -9.07
N VAL A 16 6.51 6.45 -7.89
CA VAL A 16 5.49 6.64 -6.82
C VAL A 16 4.06 6.99 -7.31
N ARG A 17 3.91 7.36 -8.58
CA ARG A 17 2.61 7.67 -9.23
C ARG A 17 1.81 6.43 -9.60
N GLU A 18 2.35 5.23 -9.42
CA GLU A 18 1.65 3.98 -9.72
C GLU A 18 0.78 3.60 -8.52
N PRO A 19 -0.56 3.68 -8.64
CA PRO A 19 -1.42 3.20 -7.58
C PRO A 19 -1.20 1.69 -7.48
N ILE A 20 -0.78 1.23 -6.30
CA ILE A 20 -0.94 -0.19 -5.96
C ILE A 20 -2.45 -0.42 -6.05
N PRO A 21 -2.92 -1.30 -6.95
CA PRO A 21 -4.35 -1.51 -7.10
C PRO A 21 -4.84 -2.24 -5.85
N PHE A 22 -5.26 -1.47 -4.85
CA PHE A 22 -6.12 -1.96 -3.79
C PHE A 22 -7.54 -2.22 -4.30
N VAL A 23 -7.81 -1.87 -5.56
CA VAL A 23 -8.99 -2.22 -6.33
C VAL A 23 -9.26 -3.71 -6.17
N GLY A 24 -10.36 -4.02 -5.49
CA GLY A 24 -10.95 -5.35 -5.49
C GLY A 24 -11.21 -5.80 -6.92
N LEU A 25 -11.18 -7.11 -7.14
CA LEU A 25 -11.56 -7.69 -8.42
C LEU A 25 -12.92 -7.14 -8.86
N PRO A 26 -13.12 -6.87 -10.16
CA PRO A 26 -14.28 -6.14 -10.65
C PRO A 26 -15.59 -6.73 -10.13
N SER A 27 -16.46 -5.88 -9.60
CA SER A 27 -17.83 -6.27 -9.28
C SER A 27 -18.57 -6.61 -10.60
N LYS A 28 -19.70 -7.34 -10.49
CA LYS A 28 -20.52 -7.74 -11.66
C LYS A 28 -20.94 -6.56 -12.55
N GLU A 29 -20.87 -5.33 -12.07
CA GLU A 29 -21.22 -4.13 -12.82
C GLU A 29 -20.09 -3.62 -13.73
N SER A 30 -18.82 -3.78 -13.34
CA SER A 30 -17.66 -3.28 -14.10
C SER A 30 -17.35 -4.12 -15.35
N ALA A 31 -17.79 -5.38 -15.39
CA ALA A 31 -17.55 -6.29 -16.52
C ALA A 31 -18.29 -5.90 -17.81
N LYS A 32 -19.37 -5.11 -17.72
CA LYS A 32 -20.23 -4.76 -18.88
C LYS A 32 -19.58 -3.79 -19.89
N GLN A 33 -18.40 -3.24 -19.61
CA GLN A 33 -17.73 -2.23 -20.44
C GLN A 33 -16.47 -2.74 -21.16
N LEU A 34 -16.11 -4.01 -21.01
CA LEU A 34 -14.92 -4.60 -21.64
C LEU A 34 -15.29 -5.36 -22.93
N SER A 35 -14.37 -5.41 -23.90
CA SER A 35 -14.52 -6.32 -25.05
C SER A 35 -14.48 -7.78 -24.57
N GLY A 36 -15.22 -8.69 -25.20
CA GLY A 36 -15.34 -10.08 -24.74
C GLY A 36 -13.99 -10.80 -24.54
N SER A 37 -13.02 -10.57 -25.42
CA SER A 37 -11.67 -11.16 -25.30
C SER A 37 -10.86 -10.58 -24.12
N THR A 38 -11.05 -9.30 -23.79
CA THR A 38 -10.39 -8.66 -22.64
C THR A 38 -11.03 -9.13 -21.33
N GLU A 39 -12.36 -9.27 -21.32
CA GLU A 39 -13.11 -9.77 -20.16
C GLU A 39 -12.69 -11.20 -19.79
N ASP A 40 -12.56 -12.08 -20.78
CA ASP A 40 -12.15 -13.47 -20.57
C ASP A 40 -10.70 -13.59 -20.06
N LEU A 41 -9.78 -12.74 -20.56
CA LEU A 41 -8.41 -12.69 -20.05
C LEU A 41 -8.38 -12.25 -18.59
N VAL A 42 -9.11 -11.19 -18.23
CA VAL A 42 -9.19 -10.70 -16.85
C VAL A 42 -9.76 -11.79 -15.94
N LYS A 43 -10.87 -12.44 -16.32
CA LYS A 43 -11.45 -13.57 -15.57
C LYS A 43 -10.45 -14.72 -15.37
N THR A 44 -9.65 -15.02 -16.38
CA THR A 44 -8.61 -16.04 -16.29
C THR A 44 -7.54 -15.66 -15.26
N ILE A 45 -7.05 -14.42 -15.30
CA ILE A 45 -6.08 -13.91 -14.33
C ILE A 45 -6.66 -13.97 -12.91
N VAL A 46 -7.91 -13.51 -12.73
CA VAL A 46 -8.62 -13.59 -11.44
C VAL A 46 -8.66 -15.03 -10.92
N THR A 47 -9.01 -15.98 -11.78
CA THR A 47 -9.12 -17.39 -11.42
C THR A 47 -7.78 -17.96 -10.99
N ILE A 48 -6.70 -17.63 -11.71
CA ILE A 48 -5.34 -18.07 -11.38
C ILE A 48 -4.91 -17.50 -10.03
N VAL A 49 -5.14 -16.21 -9.79
CA VAL A 49 -4.81 -15.57 -8.50
C VAL A 49 -5.59 -16.20 -7.36
N ASP A 50 -6.89 -16.45 -7.55
CA ASP A 50 -7.73 -17.09 -6.53
C ASP A 50 -7.28 -18.53 -6.22
N GLN A 51 -6.91 -19.32 -7.23
CA GLN A 51 -6.32 -20.65 -7.04
C GLN A 51 -4.98 -20.61 -6.29
N LEU A 52 -4.15 -19.61 -6.58
CA LEU A 52 -2.89 -19.39 -5.89
C LEU A 52 -3.12 -19.07 -4.41
N LEU A 53 -4.10 -18.22 -4.10
CA LEU A 53 -4.44 -17.83 -2.72
C LEU A 53 -5.04 -19.00 -1.94
N VAL A 54 -5.89 -19.81 -2.57
CA VAL A 54 -6.40 -21.06 -1.98
C VAL A 54 -5.24 -21.99 -1.63
N SER A 55 -4.31 -22.18 -2.57
CA SER A 55 -3.12 -23.01 -2.36
C SER A 55 -2.22 -22.49 -1.23
N ALA A 56 -2.21 -21.17 -1.01
CA ALA A 56 -1.49 -20.54 0.10
C ALA A 56 -2.16 -20.83 1.46
N ILE A 57 -3.49 -20.68 1.54
CA ILE A 57 -4.22 -20.88 2.80
C ILE A 57 -4.40 -22.36 3.17
N ASP A 58 -4.28 -23.27 2.19
CA ASP A 58 -4.29 -24.73 2.38
C ASP A 58 -3.02 -25.27 3.08
N LYS A 59 -1.95 -24.45 3.21
CA LYS A 59 -0.73 -24.86 3.91
C LYS A 59 -1.01 -25.08 5.40
N ARG A 60 -0.29 -26.02 6.01
CA ARG A 60 -0.56 -26.44 7.41
C ARG A 60 0.41 -25.84 8.41
N THR A 61 1.64 -25.61 7.97
CA THR A 61 2.71 -25.09 8.84
C THR A 61 3.22 -23.74 8.35
N ALA A 62 3.82 -22.98 9.25
CA ALA A 62 4.46 -21.72 8.89
C ALA A 62 5.57 -21.92 7.84
N ALA A 63 6.35 -23.01 7.94
CA ALA A 63 7.43 -23.31 7.01
C ALA A 63 6.93 -23.60 5.59
N GLU A 64 5.86 -24.39 5.45
CA GLU A 64 5.22 -24.66 4.15
C GLU A 64 4.67 -23.39 3.51
N PHE A 65 4.01 -22.55 4.31
CA PHE A 65 3.46 -21.28 3.85
C PHE A 65 4.56 -20.33 3.40
N LEU A 66 5.63 -20.17 4.18
CA LEU A 66 6.75 -19.30 3.83
C LEU A 66 7.47 -19.79 2.58
N ALA A 67 7.75 -21.09 2.46
CA ALA A 67 8.37 -21.64 1.26
C ALA A 67 7.51 -21.38 0.01
N PHE A 68 6.20 -21.61 0.12
CA PHE A 68 5.26 -21.32 -0.96
C PHE A 68 5.22 -19.82 -1.29
N TRP A 69 5.13 -18.95 -0.27
CA TRP A 69 5.11 -17.50 -0.45
C TRP A 69 6.35 -17.00 -1.18
N HIS A 70 7.55 -17.43 -0.77
CA HIS A 70 8.80 -17.03 -1.44
C HIS A 70 8.84 -17.44 -2.91
N GLU A 71 8.27 -18.60 -3.26
CA GLU A 71 8.19 -19.09 -4.63
C GLU A 71 7.19 -18.27 -5.47
N VAL A 72 5.99 -18.02 -4.94
CA VAL A 72 4.88 -17.46 -5.73
C VAL A 72 4.79 -15.93 -5.70
N PHE A 73 5.25 -15.31 -4.61
CA PHE A 73 5.10 -13.86 -4.39
C PHE A 73 5.68 -13.01 -5.52
N PRO A 74 6.87 -13.29 -6.08
CA PRO A 74 7.41 -12.48 -7.19
C PRO A 74 6.49 -12.44 -8.40
N ASN A 75 5.85 -13.56 -8.74
CA ASN A 75 4.92 -13.62 -9.88
C ASN A 75 3.57 -12.98 -9.54
N TYR A 76 3.06 -13.21 -8.32
CA TYR A 76 1.88 -12.51 -7.83
C TYR A 76 2.07 -11.00 -7.87
N ALA A 77 3.20 -10.49 -7.36
CA ALA A 77 3.54 -9.07 -7.33
C ALA A 77 3.57 -8.47 -8.75
N ARG A 78 4.20 -9.15 -9.72
CA ARG A 78 4.21 -8.71 -11.13
C ARG A 78 2.81 -8.64 -11.73
N VAL A 79 1.97 -9.64 -11.48
CA VAL A 79 0.59 -9.68 -12.00
C VAL A 79 -0.25 -8.55 -11.39
N MET A 80 -0.20 -8.39 -10.07
CA MET A 80 -0.93 -7.32 -9.39
C MET A 80 -0.48 -5.93 -9.83
N PHE A 81 0.84 -5.72 -9.96
CA PHE A 81 1.39 -4.49 -10.47
C PHE A 81 0.92 -4.20 -11.91
N ALA A 82 1.02 -5.18 -12.81
CA ALA A 82 0.56 -5.04 -14.19
C ALA A 82 -0.95 -4.71 -14.27
N MET A 83 -1.78 -5.34 -13.43
CA MET A 83 -3.21 -5.01 -13.33
C MET A 83 -3.44 -3.57 -12.88
N GLY A 84 -2.64 -3.05 -11.95
CA GLY A 84 -2.74 -1.66 -11.51
C GLY A 84 -2.40 -0.68 -12.61
N THR A 85 -1.32 -0.95 -13.35
CA THR A 85 -0.91 -0.15 -14.51
C THR A 85 -1.98 -0.17 -15.61
N LEU A 86 -2.55 -1.34 -15.91
CA LEU A 86 -3.65 -1.48 -16.86
C LEU A 86 -4.91 -0.73 -16.40
N ALA A 87 -5.30 -0.87 -15.13
CA ALA A 87 -6.46 -0.17 -14.57
C ALA A 87 -6.29 1.35 -14.71
N LYS A 88 -5.11 1.89 -14.40
CA LYS A 88 -4.81 3.31 -14.56
C LYS A 88 -4.84 3.78 -16.01
N ALA A 89 -4.39 2.94 -16.95
CA ALA A 89 -4.37 3.28 -18.37
C ALA A 89 -5.77 3.26 -19.00
N LEU A 90 -6.66 2.39 -18.53
CA LEU A 90 -7.97 2.14 -19.14
C LEU A 90 -9.14 2.82 -18.43
N ILE A 91 -9.01 3.10 -17.13
CA ILE A 91 -10.10 3.63 -16.30
C ILE A 91 -9.86 5.13 -16.05
N PRO A 92 -10.86 6.00 -16.29
CA PRO A 92 -10.74 7.42 -15.98
C PRO A 92 -10.36 7.67 -14.50
N PRO A 93 -9.48 8.63 -14.18
CA PRO A 93 -8.97 8.83 -12.81
C PRO A 93 -10.06 8.96 -11.74
N LEU A 94 -11.08 9.79 -11.99
CA LEU A 94 -12.21 9.97 -11.05
C LEU A 94 -13.00 8.67 -10.80
N VAL A 95 -13.11 7.82 -11.82
CA VAL A 95 -13.79 6.52 -11.71
C VAL A 95 -12.92 5.56 -10.90
N LEU A 96 -11.61 5.53 -11.16
CA LEU A 96 -10.65 4.70 -10.43
C LEU A 96 -10.59 5.08 -8.94
N GLU A 97 -10.61 6.37 -8.63
CA GLU A 97 -10.68 6.88 -7.24
C GLU A 97 -11.94 6.42 -6.54
N ARG A 98 -13.11 6.57 -7.19
CA ARG A 98 -14.38 6.13 -6.62
C ARG A 98 -14.39 4.62 -6.37
N VAL A 99 -13.98 3.82 -7.35
CA VAL A 99 -13.92 2.35 -7.24
C VAL A 99 -12.95 1.92 -6.12
N THR A 100 -11.81 2.60 -5.99
CA THR A 100 -10.86 2.31 -4.90
C THR A 100 -11.46 2.62 -3.53
N SER A 101 -12.15 3.76 -3.39
CA SER A 101 -12.84 4.12 -2.16
C SER A 101 -13.96 3.14 -1.80
N GLU A 102 -14.80 2.77 -2.78
CA GLU A 102 -15.89 1.80 -2.61
C GLU A 102 -15.32 0.44 -2.19
N SER A 103 -14.26 -0.03 -2.85
CA SER A 103 -13.61 -1.30 -2.51
C SER A 103 -13.03 -1.32 -1.08
N LEU A 104 -12.47 -0.21 -0.60
CA LEU A 104 -12.00 -0.10 0.79
C LEU A 104 -13.15 -0.06 1.80
N CYS A 105 -14.32 0.48 1.43
CA CYS A 105 -15.52 0.42 2.25
C CYS A 105 -16.08 -1.00 2.31
N GLU A 106 -16.22 -1.67 1.17
CA GLU A 106 -16.66 -3.07 1.09
C GLU A 106 -15.75 -3.99 1.90
N MET A 107 -14.43 -3.77 1.83
CA MET A 107 -13.47 -4.55 2.60
C MET A 107 -13.62 -4.35 4.11
N GLU A 108 -13.86 -3.12 4.58
CA GLU A 108 -14.14 -2.85 5.99
C GLU A 108 -15.41 -3.57 6.46
N VAL A 109 -16.47 -3.55 5.66
CA VAL A 109 -17.72 -4.28 5.95
C VAL A 109 -17.44 -5.78 6.04
N GLU A 110 -16.72 -6.34 5.07
CA GLU A 110 -16.39 -7.77 5.05
C GLU A 110 -15.62 -8.20 6.31
N PHE A 111 -14.63 -7.41 6.73
CA PHE A 111 -13.88 -7.66 7.97
C PHE A 111 -14.73 -7.46 9.22
N SER A 112 -15.58 -6.44 9.27
CA SER A 112 -16.46 -6.16 10.41
C SER A 112 -17.44 -7.30 10.64
N ASP A 113 -18.03 -7.82 9.56
CA ASP A 113 -19.11 -8.81 9.62
C ASP A 113 -18.59 -10.24 9.78
N ASN A 114 -17.48 -10.59 9.12
CA ASN A 114 -17.06 -11.99 8.99
C ASN A 114 -15.79 -12.36 9.76
N ALA A 115 -14.85 -11.42 9.96
CA ALA A 115 -13.52 -11.77 10.48
C ALA A 115 -13.55 -12.23 11.94
N LEU A 116 -14.49 -11.73 12.75
CA LEU A 116 -14.63 -12.18 14.14
C LEU A 116 -14.95 -13.68 14.21
N ALA A 117 -15.90 -14.13 13.40
CA ALA A 117 -16.32 -15.52 13.36
C ALA A 117 -15.28 -16.43 12.69
N ALA A 118 -14.58 -15.91 11.66
CA ALA A 118 -13.58 -16.68 10.92
C ALA A 118 -12.25 -16.85 11.67
N PHE A 119 -11.77 -15.80 12.34
CA PHE A 119 -10.39 -15.72 12.83
C PHE A 119 -10.25 -15.22 14.27
N GLY A 120 -11.33 -14.75 14.90
CA GLY A 120 -11.30 -14.18 16.24
C GLY A 120 -10.94 -12.68 16.27
N PRO A 121 -10.96 -12.08 17.47
CA PRO A 121 -10.91 -10.62 17.63
C PRO A 121 -9.58 -10.01 17.20
N ALA A 122 -8.45 -10.68 17.45
CA ALA A 122 -7.12 -10.15 17.13
C ALA A 122 -6.95 -9.91 15.61
N ILE A 123 -7.34 -10.89 14.79
CA ILE A 123 -7.24 -10.78 13.33
C ILE A 123 -8.28 -9.81 12.77
N ARG A 124 -9.50 -9.77 13.34
CA ARG A 124 -10.49 -8.75 12.98
C ARG A 124 -9.92 -7.35 13.18
N ASP A 125 -9.42 -7.06 14.37
CA ASP A 125 -8.94 -5.72 14.72
C ASP A 125 -7.73 -5.32 13.87
N GLN A 126 -6.82 -6.27 13.61
CA GLN A 126 -5.69 -6.05 12.71
C GLN A 126 -6.13 -5.84 11.25
N GLY A 127 -7.11 -6.59 10.76
CA GLY A 127 -7.68 -6.44 9.43
C GLY A 127 -8.32 -5.06 9.25
N LEU A 128 -9.13 -4.61 10.22
CA LEU A 128 -9.73 -3.28 10.23
C LEU A 128 -8.66 -2.17 10.28
N PHE A 129 -7.65 -2.32 11.12
CA PHE A 129 -6.51 -1.40 11.16
C PHE A 129 -5.76 -1.34 9.82
N THR A 130 -5.60 -2.49 9.16
CA THR A 130 -4.97 -2.56 7.83
C THR A 130 -5.81 -1.80 6.81
N VAL A 131 -7.13 -2.01 6.75
CA VAL A 131 -8.03 -1.27 5.85
C VAL A 131 -7.97 0.23 6.11
N TRP A 132 -7.97 0.65 7.38
CA TRP A 132 -7.77 2.06 7.75
C TRP A 132 -6.44 2.61 7.23
N THR A 133 -5.35 1.85 7.37
CA THR A 133 -4.02 2.23 6.89
C THR A 133 -4.00 2.37 5.36
N LEU A 134 -4.66 1.46 4.64
CA LEU A 134 -4.82 1.54 3.18
C LEU A 134 -5.58 2.80 2.75
N ARG A 135 -6.56 3.27 3.51
CA ARG A 135 -7.22 4.57 3.26
C ARG A 135 -6.25 5.73 3.39
N LYS A 136 -5.39 5.71 4.41
CA LYS A 136 -4.34 6.74 4.58
C LYS A 136 -3.33 6.71 3.45
N ILE A 137 -2.95 5.53 2.98
CA ILE A 137 -2.10 5.39 1.78
C ILE A 137 -2.82 5.99 0.56
N ASN A 138 -4.10 5.68 0.35
CA ASN A 138 -4.88 6.21 -0.76
C ASN A 138 -4.96 7.75 -0.74
N ASP A 139 -5.14 8.35 0.44
CA ASP A 139 -5.11 9.81 0.62
C ASP A 139 -3.75 10.43 0.22
N LEU A 140 -2.64 9.77 0.56
CA LEU A 140 -1.28 10.22 0.21
C LEU A 140 -0.99 10.03 -1.28
N SER A 141 -1.44 8.93 -1.89
CA SER A 141 -1.34 8.70 -3.34
C SER A 141 -2.00 9.81 -4.16
N ARG A 142 -3.15 10.33 -3.68
CA ARG A 142 -3.83 11.48 -4.30
C ARG A 142 -2.99 12.75 -4.22
N GLN A 143 -2.33 13.00 -3.08
CA GLN A 143 -1.43 14.16 -2.93
C GLN A 143 -0.25 14.08 -3.91
N LEU A 144 0.33 12.89 -4.06
CA LEU A 144 1.45 12.63 -4.98
C LEU A 144 1.10 12.79 -6.45
N SER A 145 -0.14 12.48 -6.82
CA SER A 145 -0.63 12.63 -8.20
C SER A 145 -0.65 14.10 -8.64
N ASN A 146 -0.72 15.02 -7.68
CA ASN A 146 -0.71 16.47 -7.92
C ASN A 146 0.68 17.11 -7.81
N ALA A 147 1.70 16.37 -7.39
CA ALA A 147 3.05 16.90 -7.16
C ALA A 147 3.89 16.93 -8.46
N VAL A 148 4.67 18.01 -8.65
CA VAL A 148 5.35 18.34 -9.92
C VAL A 148 6.84 17.96 -9.92
N SER A 149 7.45 17.72 -8.76
CA SER A 149 8.89 17.50 -8.61
C SER A 149 9.26 16.01 -8.61
N GLU A 150 10.25 15.63 -9.43
CA GLU A 150 10.91 14.32 -9.38
C GLU A 150 12.26 14.46 -8.68
N ASN A 151 12.56 13.57 -7.73
CA ASN A 151 13.79 13.55 -6.94
C ASN A 151 14.56 12.25 -7.19
N GLU A 152 15.90 12.25 -7.12
CA GLU A 152 16.74 11.05 -7.30
C GLU A 152 16.39 9.92 -6.31
N LYS A 153 15.91 10.25 -5.10
CA LYS A 153 15.47 9.26 -4.10
C LYS A 153 14.08 8.67 -4.35
N ASP A 154 13.34 9.19 -5.32
CA ASP A 154 11.97 8.74 -5.57
C ASP A 154 11.90 7.27 -5.98
N GLY A 155 12.91 6.76 -6.70
CA GLY A 155 12.93 5.38 -7.17
C GLY A 155 13.06 4.36 -6.03
N GLU A 156 13.91 4.65 -5.04
CA GLU A 156 14.11 3.77 -3.87
C GLU A 156 12.85 3.73 -3.00
N PHE A 157 12.29 4.90 -2.66
CA PHE A 157 11.09 4.97 -1.83
C PHE A 157 9.85 4.40 -2.55
N ALA A 158 9.75 4.57 -3.87
CA ALA A 158 8.71 3.94 -4.68
C ALA A 158 8.80 2.41 -4.60
N TRP A 159 10.00 1.86 -4.77
CA TRP A 159 10.20 0.43 -4.75
C TRP A 159 9.82 -0.18 -3.41
N GLU A 160 10.29 0.40 -2.31
CA GLU A 160 9.96 -0.07 -0.95
C GLU A 160 8.46 0.05 -0.66
N PHE A 161 7.82 1.16 -1.06
CA PHE A 161 6.37 1.30 -0.99
C PHE A 161 5.63 0.18 -1.75
N ILE A 162 6.04 -0.09 -3.00
CA ILE A 162 5.43 -1.11 -3.85
C ILE A 162 5.61 -2.49 -3.23
N TYR A 163 6.81 -2.83 -2.77
CA TYR A 163 7.10 -4.12 -2.15
C TYR A 163 6.22 -4.36 -0.91
N HIS A 164 6.21 -3.41 0.03
CA HIS A 164 5.44 -3.53 1.27
C HIS A 164 3.93 -3.50 1.03
N GLY A 165 3.46 -2.70 0.07
CA GLY A 165 2.04 -2.64 -0.28
C GLY A 165 1.56 -3.92 -0.97
N LEU A 166 2.36 -4.52 -1.87
CA LEU A 166 2.03 -5.81 -2.50
C LEU A 166 2.12 -6.98 -1.52
N ARG A 167 3.09 -6.96 -0.59
CA ARG A 167 3.16 -7.94 0.51
C ARG A 167 1.89 -7.87 1.35
N THR A 168 1.51 -6.67 1.80
CA THR A 168 0.25 -6.45 2.53
C THR A 168 -0.94 -7.00 1.76
N ARG A 169 -1.04 -6.66 0.47
CA ARG A 169 -2.16 -7.09 -0.38
C ARG A 169 -2.25 -8.60 -0.51
N PHE A 170 -1.13 -9.31 -0.68
CA PHE A 170 -1.13 -10.78 -0.71
C PHE A 170 -1.76 -11.38 0.54
N HIS A 171 -1.31 -10.96 1.72
CA HIS A 171 -1.78 -11.50 2.99
C HIS A 171 -3.24 -11.11 3.27
N LEU A 172 -3.65 -9.90 2.86
CA LEU A 172 -5.03 -9.46 2.95
C LEU A 172 -5.96 -10.28 2.04
N ASP A 173 -5.49 -10.57 0.82
CA ASP A 173 -6.21 -11.43 -0.13
C ASP A 173 -6.38 -12.85 0.40
N CYS A 174 -5.40 -13.41 1.12
CA CYS A 174 -5.55 -14.70 1.81
C CYS A 174 -6.73 -14.70 2.81
N LEU A 175 -6.84 -13.65 3.64
CA LEU A 175 -7.95 -13.53 4.60
C LEU A 175 -9.30 -13.37 3.89
N LEU A 176 -9.36 -12.51 2.87
CA LEU A 176 -10.58 -12.30 2.08
C LEU A 176 -11.01 -13.56 1.34
N THR A 177 -10.06 -14.32 0.77
CA THR A 177 -10.36 -15.60 0.11
C THR A 177 -10.84 -16.65 1.10
N SER A 178 -10.23 -16.74 2.28
CA SER A 178 -10.68 -17.60 3.36
C SER A 178 -12.12 -17.28 3.81
N MET A 179 -12.44 -16.01 4.07
CA MET A 179 -13.79 -15.59 4.46
C MET A 179 -14.82 -15.89 3.37
N ARG A 180 -14.55 -15.49 2.13
CA ARG A 180 -15.45 -15.71 0.98
C ARG A 180 -15.73 -17.18 0.72
N ARG A 181 -14.72 -18.05 0.88
CA ARG A 181 -14.84 -19.51 0.66
C ARG A 181 -15.25 -20.28 1.92
N ARG A 182 -15.36 -19.61 3.07
CA ARG A 182 -15.53 -20.23 4.40
C ARG A 182 -14.50 -21.35 4.64
N HIS A 183 -13.28 -21.10 4.20
CA HIS A 183 -12.20 -22.06 4.26
C HIS A 183 -11.24 -21.66 5.40
N PRO A 184 -11.11 -22.45 6.48
CA PRO A 184 -10.32 -22.07 7.64
C PRO A 184 -8.83 -22.03 7.29
N ILE A 185 -8.09 -21.12 7.92
CA ILE A 185 -6.63 -21.03 7.83
C ILE A 185 -6.04 -21.72 9.06
N TYR A 186 -5.03 -22.57 8.87
CA TYR A 186 -4.32 -23.20 9.99
C TYR A 186 -3.64 -22.14 10.88
N PRO A 187 -3.61 -22.30 12.23
CA PRO A 187 -3.12 -21.25 13.14
C PRO A 187 -1.71 -20.73 12.81
N GLU A 188 -0.75 -21.62 12.52
CA GLU A 188 0.62 -21.20 12.17
C GLU A 188 0.66 -20.38 10.89
N VAL A 189 -0.20 -20.68 9.91
CA VAL A 189 -0.30 -19.91 8.67
C VAL A 189 -1.00 -18.58 8.93
N LEU A 190 -2.04 -18.57 9.76
CA LEU A 190 -2.75 -17.36 10.16
C LEU A 190 -1.81 -16.37 10.87
N ASP A 191 -0.88 -16.85 11.69
CA ASP A 191 0.14 -16.02 12.33
C ASP A 191 1.08 -15.38 11.29
N GLN A 192 1.48 -16.12 10.25
CA GLN A 192 2.30 -15.57 9.16
C GLN A 192 1.53 -14.56 8.31
N VAL A 193 0.23 -14.82 8.06
CA VAL A 193 -0.65 -13.90 7.35
C VAL A 193 -0.84 -12.61 8.17
N SER A 194 -1.07 -12.72 9.47
CA SER A 194 -1.11 -11.61 10.42
C SER A 194 0.18 -10.81 10.38
N ASP A 195 1.35 -11.46 10.45
CA ASP A 195 2.62 -10.73 10.36
C ASP A 195 2.78 -9.98 9.05
N GLY A 196 2.40 -10.61 7.94
CA GLY A 196 2.39 -10.02 6.62
C GLY A 196 1.60 -8.71 6.52
N LEU A 197 0.45 -8.60 7.21
CA LEU A 197 -0.36 -7.39 7.25
C LEU A 197 0.37 -6.19 7.89
N ARG A 198 1.36 -6.42 8.76
CA ARG A 198 2.14 -5.33 9.39
C ARG A 198 2.92 -4.53 8.37
N SER A 199 3.21 -5.10 7.19
CA SER A 199 3.83 -4.40 6.06
C SER A 199 3.02 -3.19 5.60
N ALA A 200 1.73 -3.07 5.97
CA ALA A 200 0.92 -1.90 5.66
C ALA A 200 1.48 -0.63 6.29
N VAL A 201 2.06 -0.75 7.49
CA VAL A 201 2.68 0.37 8.21
C VAL A 201 3.96 0.82 7.50
N ASP A 202 4.78 -0.12 7.04
CA ASP A 202 5.98 0.19 6.26
C ASP A 202 5.61 0.86 4.93
N ALA A 203 4.61 0.32 4.22
CA ALA A 203 4.09 0.92 2.99
C ALA A 203 3.62 2.37 3.24
N TYR A 204 2.89 2.60 4.34
CA TYR A 204 2.47 3.93 4.75
C TYR A 204 3.66 4.86 5.03
N ALA A 205 4.69 4.38 5.72
CA ALA A 205 5.89 5.16 6.01
C ALA A 205 6.63 5.57 4.72
N TRP A 206 6.78 4.65 3.78
CA TRP A 206 7.47 4.91 2.51
C TRP A 206 6.71 5.89 1.61
N ILE A 207 5.39 5.73 1.45
CA ILE A 207 4.61 6.69 0.65
C ILE A 207 4.56 8.06 1.33
N ARG A 208 4.58 8.11 2.67
CA ARG A 208 4.65 9.37 3.40
C ARG A 208 5.97 10.10 3.14
N GLN A 209 7.09 9.39 3.17
CA GLN A 209 8.39 9.95 2.80
C GLN A 209 8.39 10.48 1.37
N CYS A 210 7.75 9.77 0.43
CA CYS A 210 7.59 10.28 -0.94
C CYS A 210 6.78 11.59 -1.00
N VAL A 211 5.71 11.70 -0.21
CA VAL A 211 4.91 12.93 -0.11
C VAL A 211 5.76 14.07 0.42
N ASP A 212 6.45 13.85 1.54
CA ASP A 212 7.25 14.87 2.20
C ASP A 212 8.43 15.35 1.31
N LEU A 213 8.99 14.45 0.47
CA LEU A 213 10.01 14.82 -0.52
C LEU A 213 9.48 15.77 -1.61
N ARG A 214 8.24 15.57 -2.07
CA ARG A 214 7.69 16.25 -3.25
C ARG A 214 6.82 17.46 -2.92
N ILE A 215 6.20 17.42 -1.75
CA ILE A 215 5.41 18.49 -1.16
C ILE A 215 6.24 18.97 0.01
N GLN A 216 7.25 19.81 -0.28
CA GLN A 216 7.99 20.47 0.80
C GLN A 216 6.95 21.12 1.72
N PRO A 217 6.93 20.79 3.02
CA PRO A 217 6.19 21.60 3.97
C PRO A 217 6.68 23.03 3.74
N GLN A 218 5.79 23.95 3.42
CA GLN A 218 6.13 25.34 3.71
C GLN A 218 6.20 25.39 5.22
N ASP A 219 7.41 25.20 5.76
CA ASP A 219 7.70 25.62 7.12
C ASP A 219 7.13 27.04 7.20
N PRO A 220 6.24 27.33 8.17
CA PRO A 220 5.77 28.68 8.34
C PRO A 220 7.03 29.53 8.40
N LYS A 221 7.20 30.45 7.43
CA LYS A 221 8.21 31.50 7.56
C LYS A 221 7.82 32.24 8.82
N LEU A 222 8.40 31.83 9.95
CA LEU A 222 8.34 32.58 11.18
C LEU A 222 8.93 33.93 10.80
N SER A 223 8.08 34.94 10.69
CA SER A 223 8.55 36.31 10.60
C SER A 223 9.44 36.49 11.81
N PHE A 224 10.73 36.72 11.57
CA PHE A 224 11.65 37.05 12.63
C PHE A 224 11.03 38.25 13.36
N ILE A 225 10.59 38.03 14.60
CA ILE A 225 10.19 39.14 15.46
C ILE A 225 11.53 39.78 15.80
N ASP A 226 11.80 40.96 15.22
CA ASP A 226 12.96 41.74 15.61
C ASP A 226 12.86 41.96 17.12
N LEU A 227 13.83 41.45 17.87
CA LEU A 227 13.90 41.66 19.30
C LEU A 227 13.92 43.16 19.53
N ASP A 228 12.89 43.69 20.17
CA ASP A 228 12.87 45.08 20.52
C ASP A 228 13.90 45.35 21.63
N ALA A 229 13.98 46.60 22.09
CA ALA A 229 14.96 46.97 23.10
C ALA A 229 14.69 46.26 24.44
N GLU A 230 13.42 45.96 24.75
CA GLU A 230 12.99 45.31 26.00
C GLU A 230 13.35 43.82 25.96
N ASP A 231 13.11 43.16 24.84
CA ASP A 231 13.49 41.76 24.62
C ASP A 231 15.00 41.54 24.74
N ARG A 232 15.80 42.47 24.20
CA ARG A 232 17.27 42.42 24.30
C ARG A 232 17.76 42.61 25.73
N GLU A 233 17.14 43.51 26.49
CA GLU A 233 17.46 43.72 27.90
C GLU A 233 17.14 42.48 28.73
N PHE A 234 16.05 41.78 28.41
CA PHE A 234 15.64 40.55 29.10
C PHE A 234 16.61 39.39 28.82
N VAL A 235 17.07 39.23 27.57
CA VAL A 235 18.06 38.23 27.19
C VAL A 235 19.42 38.50 27.83
N ASP A 236 19.86 39.76 27.84
CA ASP A 236 21.12 40.17 28.47
C ASP A 236 21.09 39.99 29.99
N ALA A 237 19.95 40.28 30.64
CA ALA A 237 19.76 40.04 32.07
C ALA A 237 19.80 38.54 32.41
N SER A 238 19.11 37.70 31.62
CA SER A 238 19.10 36.24 31.80
C SER A 238 20.49 35.62 31.60
N ALA A 239 21.26 36.11 30.62
CA ALA A 239 22.63 35.65 30.37
C ALA A 239 23.59 36.04 31.51
N ARG A 240 23.40 37.20 32.15
CA ARG A 240 24.17 37.64 33.32
C ARG A 240 23.86 36.80 34.56
N ASP A 241 22.59 36.48 34.79
CA ASP A 241 22.17 35.64 35.93
C ASP A 241 22.75 34.23 35.80
N MET A 242 22.70 33.61 34.62
CA MET A 242 23.32 32.30 34.38
C MET A 242 24.85 32.29 34.54
N ALA A 243 25.52 33.37 34.15
CA ALA A 243 26.97 33.52 34.31
C ALA A 243 27.38 33.70 35.79
N ASN A 244 26.50 34.27 36.61
CA ASN A 244 26.73 34.47 38.03
C ASN A 244 26.36 33.24 38.88
N GLU A 245 25.51 32.34 38.39
CA GLU A 245 25.20 31.05 39.05
C GLU A 245 26.28 29.97 38.85
N SER A 246 27.24 30.19 37.95
CA SER A 246 28.32 29.26 37.63
C SER A 246 29.68 29.63 38.25
N ALA A 247 29.71 30.57 39.19
CA ALA A 247 30.86 30.97 40.01
C ALA A 247 30.64 30.63 41.50
#